data_AF-A0A661TQE2-F1
#
_entry.id   AF-A0A661TQE2-F1
#
_cell.length_a   1.000
_cell.length_b   1.000
_cell.length_c   1.000
_cell.angle_alpha   90.00
_cell.angle_beta   90.00
_cell.angle_gamma   90.00
#
_symmetry.space_group_name_H-M   'P 1'
#
loop_
_entity.id
_entity.type
_entity.pdbx_description
1 polymer ?
#
loop_
_entity_poly.entity_id
_entity_poly.type
_entity_poly.pdbx_seq_one_letter_code
_entity_poly.pdbx_strand_id
1 'polypeptide(L)'
;MINNRCVVGVEWLRQNYIDCRDRIKGRLHEFKTIAIERDEERALCELIFCLLTPQSKAKLCWRAVESICKKYNTLQCSRSEILGELYGVRFRYKKSIYVYEAIRRFIDNGEFRIIERLADFNSAESARDWLVTNIKGLGYKEASHFLRNIGMGDDIAILDRHILRNLMRYGVIDSIPTYLSKKRYIDIEDKMRLFSKNIGIPMSHLDLLFWYIETSELFK
;
A
#
# COMPACT_ATOMS: atom_id res chain seq x y z
N MET A 1 21.09 -10.92 -22.48
CA MET A 1 22.09 -9.83 -22.51
C MET A 1 21.49 -8.60 -21.88
N ILE A 2 21.98 -8.17 -20.72
CA ILE A 2 21.50 -6.94 -20.07
C ILE A 2 22.06 -5.77 -20.88
N ASN A 3 21.18 -4.96 -21.47
CA ASN A 3 21.55 -3.82 -22.30
C ASN A 3 22.44 -2.85 -21.51
N ASN A 4 23.50 -2.28 -22.08
CA ASN A 4 24.50 -1.47 -21.34
C ASN A 4 23.87 -0.25 -20.63
N ARG A 5 22.78 0.30 -21.19
CA ARG A 5 21.97 1.36 -20.53
C ARG A 5 21.27 0.87 -19.25
N CYS A 6 20.88 -0.39 -19.20
CA CYS A 6 20.24 -1.00 -18.03
C CYS A 6 21.25 -1.23 -16.90
N VAL A 7 22.50 -1.59 -17.22
CA VAL A 7 23.58 -1.75 -16.24
C VAL A 7 23.88 -0.42 -15.54
N VAL A 8 24.06 0.66 -16.30
CA VAL A 8 24.27 2.01 -15.74
C VAL A 8 23.08 2.48 -14.91
N GLY A 9 21.85 2.14 -15.34
CA GLY A 9 20.64 2.45 -14.58
C GLY A 9 20.57 1.73 -13.22
N VAL A 10 20.95 0.45 -13.17
CA VAL A 10 20.93 -0.34 -11.92
C VAL A 10 21.95 0.19 -10.91
N GLU A 11 23.14 0.58 -11.34
CA GLU A 11 24.14 1.13 -10.42
C GLU A 11 23.70 2.47 -9.84
N TRP A 12 23.09 3.33 -10.67
CA TRP A 12 22.46 4.57 -10.19
C TRP A 12 21.35 4.29 -9.17
N LEU A 13 20.53 3.26 -9.38
CA LEU A 13 19.48 2.86 -8.43
C LEU A 13 20.07 2.39 -7.10
N ARG A 14 21.16 1.61 -7.13
CA ARG A 14 21.88 1.16 -5.92
C ARG A 14 22.46 2.32 -5.14
N GLN A 15 23.06 3.30 -5.83
CA GLN A 15 23.59 4.48 -5.16
C GLN A 15 22.47 5.28 -4.45
N ASN A 16 21.37 5.55 -5.15
CA ASN A 16 20.22 6.23 -4.54
C ASN A 16 19.65 5.44 -3.36
N TYR A 17 19.66 4.10 -3.45
CA TYR A 17 19.25 3.26 -2.34
C TYR A 17 20.16 3.43 -1.13
N ILE A 18 21.49 3.43 -1.31
CA ILE A 18 22.44 3.66 -0.21
C ILE A 18 22.11 4.98 0.51
N ASP A 19 21.86 6.05 -0.26
CA ASP A 19 21.62 7.39 0.29
C ASP A 19 20.33 7.51 1.12
N CYS A 20 19.30 6.71 0.81
CA CYS A 20 18.01 6.76 1.51
C CYS A 20 17.66 5.50 2.32
N ARG A 21 18.54 4.49 2.34
CA ARG A 21 18.29 3.17 2.94
C ARG A 21 17.81 3.25 4.37
N ASP A 22 18.46 4.05 5.20
CA ASP A 22 18.17 4.09 6.63
C ASP A 22 16.83 4.78 6.89
N ARG A 23 16.46 5.77 6.07
CA ARG A 23 15.13 6.39 6.11
C ARG A 23 14.04 5.42 5.66
N ILE A 24 14.30 4.61 4.62
CA ILE A 24 13.39 3.54 4.18
C ILE A 24 13.20 2.52 5.30
N LYS A 25 14.30 2.05 5.91
CA LYS A 25 14.24 1.10 7.03
C LYS A 25 13.46 1.66 8.21
N GLY A 26 13.68 2.93 8.57
CA GLY A 26 12.92 3.60 9.62
C GLY A 26 11.42 3.61 9.33
N ARG A 27 11.03 3.99 8.11
CA ARG A 27 9.63 4.00 7.70
C ARG A 27 9.00 2.60 7.67
N LEU A 28 9.72 1.59 7.18
CA LEU A 28 9.24 0.20 7.24
C LEU A 28 9.11 -0.31 8.68
N HIS A 29 10.01 0.10 9.58
CA HIS A 29 9.92 -0.22 11.00
C HIS A 29 8.68 0.41 11.64
N GLU A 30 8.38 1.68 11.35
CA GLU A 30 7.15 2.36 11.81
C GLU A 30 5.86 1.63 11.38
N PHE A 31 5.86 0.99 10.20
CA PHE A 31 4.75 0.15 9.75
C PHE A 31 4.71 -1.18 10.50
N LYS A 32 5.86 -1.80 10.73
CA LYS A 32 5.96 -3.07 11.48
C LYS A 32 5.47 -2.95 12.91
N THR A 33 5.63 -1.80 13.56
CA THR A 33 5.12 -1.64 14.94
C THR A 33 3.61 -1.86 15.04
N ILE A 34 2.83 -1.54 13.99
CA ILE A 34 1.37 -1.73 13.98
C ILE A 34 1.00 -3.20 14.22
N ALA A 35 1.56 -4.12 13.42
CA ALA A 35 1.29 -5.55 13.61
C ALA A 35 1.92 -6.11 14.89
N ILE A 36 3.13 -5.67 15.27
CA ILE A 36 3.84 -6.14 16.46
C ILE A 36 3.06 -5.78 17.74
N GLU A 37 2.57 -4.55 17.82
CA GLU A 37 1.84 -4.00 18.96
C GLU A 37 0.34 -4.34 18.91
N ARG A 38 -0.13 -4.97 17.81
CA ARG A 38 -1.55 -5.22 17.53
C ARG A 38 -2.40 -3.95 17.64
N ASP A 39 -1.91 -2.86 17.07
CA ASP A 39 -2.60 -1.57 17.06
C ASP A 39 -3.71 -1.54 16.01
N GLU A 40 -4.89 -2.02 16.40
CA GLU A 40 -6.07 -2.14 15.55
C GLU A 40 -6.61 -0.79 15.07
N GLU A 41 -6.43 0.29 15.84
CA GLU A 41 -6.84 1.63 15.45
C GLU A 41 -5.93 2.21 14.36
N ARG A 42 -4.61 2.05 14.49
CA ARG A 42 -3.67 2.43 13.42
C ARG A 42 -3.87 1.58 12.18
N ALA A 43 -4.14 0.27 12.33
CA ALA A 43 -4.49 -0.59 11.20
C ALA A 43 -5.76 -0.09 10.49
N LEU A 44 -6.80 0.31 11.25
CA LEU A 44 -8.00 0.90 10.67
C LEU A 44 -7.68 2.19 9.90
N CYS A 45 -6.87 3.08 10.46
CA CYS A 45 -6.45 4.31 9.78
C CYS A 45 -5.80 4.03 8.43
N GLU A 46 -4.89 3.05 8.37
CA GLU A 46 -4.20 2.65 7.13
C GLU A 46 -5.17 1.98 6.13
N LEU A 47 -6.14 1.19 6.60
CA LEU A 47 -7.19 0.63 5.73
C LEU A 47 -8.04 1.73 5.08
N ILE A 48 -8.50 2.69 5.88
CA ILE A 48 -9.26 3.84 5.37
C ILE A 48 -8.39 4.62 4.37
N PHE A 49 -7.13 4.88 4.71
CA PHE A 49 -6.19 5.56 3.81
C PHE A 49 -6.12 4.86 2.44
N CYS A 50 -5.89 3.54 2.41
CA CYS A 50 -5.81 2.77 1.16
C CYS A 50 -7.13 2.73 0.36
N LEU A 51 -8.29 2.84 1.01
CA LEU A 51 -9.59 2.99 0.33
C LEU A 51 -9.77 4.40 -0.28
N LEU A 52 -9.11 5.41 0.29
CA LEU A 52 -9.24 6.80 -0.13
C LEU A 52 -8.24 7.21 -1.23
N THR A 53 -7.05 6.63 -1.25
CA THR A 53 -5.97 6.99 -2.18
C THR A 53 -6.21 6.70 -3.68
N PRO A 54 -7.06 5.75 -4.13
CA PRO A 54 -7.26 5.51 -5.55
C PRO A 54 -7.67 6.78 -6.30
N GLN A 55 -6.82 7.24 -7.21
CA GLN A 55 -6.98 8.49 -7.98
C GLN A 55 -7.07 9.77 -7.13
N SER A 56 -6.66 9.76 -5.87
CA SER A 56 -6.63 10.93 -4.98
C SER A 56 -5.21 11.24 -4.53
N LYS A 57 -4.96 12.49 -4.11
CA LYS A 57 -3.65 12.88 -3.54
C LYS A 57 -3.49 12.26 -2.15
N ALA A 58 -2.38 11.57 -1.92
CA ALA A 58 -2.12 10.82 -0.69
C ALA A 58 -2.22 11.71 0.57
N LYS A 59 -1.53 12.87 0.59
CA LYS A 59 -1.60 13.82 1.72
C LYS A 59 -3.02 14.32 2.02
N LEU A 60 -3.85 14.52 1.00
CA LEU A 60 -5.25 14.91 1.19
C LEU A 60 -6.07 13.78 1.82
N CYS A 61 -5.86 12.54 1.37
CA CYS A 61 -6.55 11.38 1.93
C CYS A 61 -6.17 11.15 3.38
N TRP A 62 -4.88 11.30 3.72
CA TRP A 62 -4.42 11.14 5.08
C TRP A 62 -5.03 12.17 6.04
N ARG A 63 -5.10 13.45 5.63
CA ARG A 63 -5.80 14.48 6.42
C ARG A 63 -7.26 14.13 6.67
N ALA A 64 -7.94 13.51 5.70
CA ALA A 64 -9.32 13.06 5.87
C ALA A 64 -9.42 11.92 6.89
N VAL A 65 -8.47 10.95 6.87
CA VAL A 65 -8.37 9.90 7.89
C VAL A 65 -8.17 10.50 9.28
N GLU A 66 -7.19 11.38 9.43
CA GLU A 66 -6.90 12.07 10.70
C GLU A 66 -8.14 12.82 11.21
N SER A 67 -8.86 13.50 10.31
CA SER A 67 -10.07 14.24 10.67
C SER A 67 -11.19 13.30 11.15
N ILE A 68 -11.42 12.17 10.47
CA ILE A 68 -12.41 11.17 10.87
C ILE A 68 -12.07 10.62 12.26
N CYS A 69 -10.84 10.15 12.46
CA CYS A 69 -10.42 9.52 13.71
C CYS A 69 -10.35 10.50 14.89
N LYS A 70 -10.09 11.79 14.64
CA LYS A 70 -10.05 12.81 15.70
C LYS A 70 -11.44 13.32 16.09
N LYS A 71 -12.35 13.46 15.14
CA LYS A 71 -13.67 14.08 15.38
C LYS A 71 -14.73 13.11 15.86
N TYR A 72 -14.61 11.83 15.49
CA TYR A 72 -15.67 10.86 15.70
C TYR A 72 -15.15 9.62 16.43
N ASN A 73 -16.03 9.02 17.23
CA ASN A 73 -15.83 7.64 17.66
C ASN A 73 -16.01 6.72 16.44
N THR A 74 -14.92 6.19 15.90
CA THR A 74 -14.92 5.34 14.69
C THR A 74 -15.77 4.09 14.84
N LEU A 75 -15.96 3.58 16.06
CA LEU A 75 -16.87 2.46 16.36
C LEU A 75 -18.34 2.82 16.15
N GLN A 76 -18.71 4.10 16.16
CA GLN A 76 -20.10 4.56 16.02
C GLN A 76 -20.30 5.54 14.85
N CYS A 77 -19.22 5.93 14.17
CA CYS A 77 -19.23 6.91 13.09
C CYS A 77 -20.19 6.51 11.94
N SER A 78 -21.06 7.44 11.58
CA SER A 78 -22.01 7.32 10.48
C SER A 78 -21.35 7.55 9.12
N ARG A 79 -21.98 7.04 8.06
CA ARG A 79 -21.55 7.32 6.68
C ARG A 79 -21.58 8.82 6.35
N SER A 80 -22.55 9.56 6.88
CA SER A 80 -22.66 11.02 6.67
C SER A 80 -21.48 11.78 7.26
N GLU A 81 -21.04 11.40 8.46
CA GLU A 81 -19.86 11.97 9.10
C GLU A 81 -18.59 11.66 8.30
N ILE A 82 -18.40 10.39 7.89
CA ILE A 82 -17.31 10.00 7.00
C ILE A 82 -17.33 10.86 5.74
N LEU A 83 -18.47 10.95 5.04
CA LEU A 83 -18.61 11.72 3.81
C LEU A 83 -18.31 13.21 4.00
N GLY A 84 -18.65 13.78 5.15
CA GLY A 84 -18.37 15.18 5.50
C GLY A 84 -16.88 15.49 5.50
N GLU A 85 -16.04 14.54 5.92
CA GLU A 85 -14.59 14.70 5.99
C GLU A 85 -13.87 14.42 4.66
N LEU A 86 -14.54 13.89 3.65
CA LEU A 86 -13.95 13.54 2.35
C LEU A 86 -13.94 14.71 1.35
N TYR A 87 -13.94 15.96 1.79
CA TYR A 87 -13.88 17.12 0.87
C TYR A 87 -12.58 17.10 0.03
N GLY A 88 -12.72 17.30 -1.28
CA GLY A 88 -11.61 17.22 -2.23
C GLY A 88 -11.14 15.79 -2.59
N VAL A 89 -11.56 14.75 -1.86
CA VAL A 89 -11.27 13.36 -2.22
C VAL A 89 -12.11 12.97 -3.44
N ARG A 90 -11.45 12.54 -4.52
CA ARG A 90 -12.15 12.12 -5.75
C ARG A 90 -13.02 10.89 -5.47
N PHE A 91 -14.23 10.89 -6.02
CA PHE A 91 -15.25 9.86 -5.82
C PHE A 91 -15.69 9.69 -4.35
N ARG A 92 -15.67 10.78 -3.56
CA ARG A 92 -16.03 10.78 -2.12
C ARG A 92 -17.32 10.03 -1.78
N TYR A 93 -18.37 10.14 -2.57
CA TYR A 93 -19.65 9.49 -2.29
C TYR A 93 -19.58 7.96 -2.32
N LYS A 94 -18.80 7.40 -3.27
CA LYS A 94 -18.59 5.96 -3.40
C LYS A 94 -17.58 5.47 -2.36
N LYS A 95 -16.53 6.24 -2.13
CA LYS A 95 -15.52 5.93 -1.11
C LYS A 95 -16.07 5.99 0.31
N SER A 96 -17.01 6.89 0.62
CA SER A 96 -17.65 6.92 1.95
C SER A 96 -18.47 5.66 2.22
N ILE A 97 -19.08 5.06 1.19
CA ILE A 97 -19.75 3.75 1.31
C ILE A 97 -18.70 2.69 1.66
N TYR A 98 -17.62 2.62 0.89
CA TYR A 98 -16.58 1.60 1.08
C TYR A 98 -15.89 1.70 2.45
N VAL A 99 -15.55 2.91 2.89
CA VAL A 99 -14.98 3.16 4.21
C VAL A 99 -15.95 2.74 5.31
N TYR A 100 -17.22 3.15 5.20
CA TYR A 100 -18.23 2.77 6.20
C TYR A 100 -18.42 1.25 6.28
N GLU A 101 -18.58 0.58 5.14
CA GLU A 101 -18.71 -0.88 5.08
C GLU A 101 -17.47 -1.59 5.64
N ALA A 102 -16.27 -1.11 5.33
CA ALA A 102 -15.02 -1.66 5.84
C ALA A 102 -14.89 -1.52 7.36
N ILE A 103 -15.18 -0.32 7.91
CA ILE A 103 -15.20 -0.10 9.36
C ILE A 103 -16.15 -1.08 10.04
N ARG A 104 -17.39 -1.20 9.55
CA ARG A 104 -18.40 -2.11 10.13
C ARG A 104 -17.95 -3.57 10.10
N ARG A 105 -17.23 -3.98 9.04
CA ARG A 105 -16.85 -5.37 8.83
C ARG A 105 -15.83 -5.90 9.84
N PHE A 106 -15.00 -5.01 10.40
CA PHE A 106 -13.95 -5.39 11.34
C PHE A 106 -14.30 -5.08 12.79
N ILE A 107 -15.53 -4.67 13.08
CA ILE A 107 -16.01 -4.52 14.45
C ILE A 107 -16.56 -5.86 14.92
N ASP A 108 -16.00 -6.37 16.00
CA ASP A 108 -16.49 -7.55 16.71
C ASP A 108 -16.49 -7.27 18.21
N ASN A 109 -17.63 -7.54 18.86
CA ASN A 109 -17.87 -7.26 20.29
C ASN A 109 -17.48 -5.84 20.75
N GLY A 110 -17.64 -4.84 19.87
CA GLY A 110 -17.35 -3.44 20.18
C GLY A 110 -15.89 -3.02 20.00
N GLU A 111 -15.04 -3.90 19.48
CA GLU A 111 -13.62 -3.65 19.24
C GLU A 111 -13.26 -3.91 17.77
N PHE A 112 -12.18 -3.30 17.28
CA PHE A 112 -11.65 -3.58 15.95
C PHE A 112 -10.79 -4.85 15.97
N ARG A 113 -10.96 -5.72 14.97
CA ARG A 113 -10.21 -6.99 14.81
C ARG A 113 -9.68 -7.16 13.39
N ILE A 114 -8.87 -6.21 12.92
CA ILE A 114 -8.26 -6.21 11.60
C ILE A 114 -6.98 -7.06 11.61
N ILE A 115 -6.03 -6.75 12.50
CA ILE A 115 -4.76 -7.48 12.60
C ILE A 115 -5.03 -8.91 13.05
N GLU A 116 -5.89 -9.09 14.06
CA GLU A 116 -6.31 -10.43 14.50
C GLU A 116 -6.84 -11.25 13.31
N ARG A 117 -7.75 -10.67 12.52
CA ARG A 117 -8.30 -11.35 11.34
C ARG A 117 -7.25 -11.68 10.28
N LEU A 118 -6.27 -10.80 10.09
CA LEU A 118 -5.23 -10.99 9.08
C LEU A 118 -4.15 -11.97 9.54
N ALA A 119 -3.98 -12.16 10.85
CA ALA A 119 -3.05 -13.12 11.43
C ALA A 119 -3.45 -14.59 11.17
N ASP A 120 -4.73 -14.85 10.87
CA ASP A 120 -5.23 -16.18 10.48
C ASP A 120 -4.65 -16.69 9.15
N PHE A 121 -4.06 -15.80 8.34
CA PHE A 121 -3.54 -16.14 7.02
C PHE A 121 -2.08 -16.56 7.09
N ASN A 122 -1.75 -17.66 6.42
CA ASN A 122 -0.39 -18.21 6.38
C ASN A 122 0.60 -17.39 5.52
N SER A 123 0.12 -16.40 4.76
CA SER A 123 0.95 -15.56 3.88
C SER A 123 0.30 -14.22 3.55
N ALA A 124 1.12 -13.22 3.25
CA ALA A 124 0.68 -11.90 2.78
C ALA A 124 -0.15 -12.00 1.49
N GLU A 125 0.19 -12.93 0.61
CA GLU A 125 -0.56 -13.21 -0.62
C GLU A 125 -1.97 -13.70 -0.33
N SER A 126 -2.12 -14.65 0.62
CA SER A 126 -3.44 -15.16 1.00
C SER A 126 -4.29 -14.10 1.72
N ALA A 127 -3.68 -13.29 2.59
CA ALA A 127 -4.33 -12.14 3.23
C ALA A 127 -4.78 -11.11 2.18
N ARG A 128 -3.94 -10.82 1.19
CA ARG A 128 -4.26 -9.91 0.08
C ARG A 128 -5.43 -10.42 -0.74
N ASP A 129 -5.41 -11.69 -1.14
CA ASP A 129 -6.48 -12.29 -1.93
C ASP A 129 -7.83 -12.23 -1.18
N TRP A 130 -7.80 -12.45 0.14
CA TRP A 130 -8.98 -12.29 0.98
C TRP A 130 -9.46 -10.83 1.03
N LEU A 131 -8.55 -9.88 1.24
CA LEU A 131 -8.87 -8.44 1.27
C LEU A 131 -9.51 -7.97 -0.05
N VAL A 132 -8.93 -8.34 -1.19
CA VAL A 132 -9.45 -7.99 -2.53
C VAL A 132 -10.85 -8.57 -2.75
N THR A 133 -11.10 -9.78 -2.24
CA THR A 133 -12.41 -10.45 -2.41
C THR A 133 -13.47 -9.88 -1.47
N ASN A 134 -13.09 -9.48 -0.26
CA ASN A 134 -14.03 -9.19 0.82
C ASN A 134 -14.22 -7.70 1.12
N ILE A 135 -13.26 -6.84 0.78
CA ILE A 135 -13.33 -5.41 1.08
C ILE A 135 -13.56 -4.63 -0.21
N LYS A 136 -14.78 -4.09 -0.36
CA LYS A 136 -15.13 -3.29 -1.54
C LYS A 136 -14.22 -2.07 -1.64
N GLY A 137 -13.69 -1.84 -2.84
CA GLY A 137 -12.80 -0.72 -3.12
C GLY A 137 -11.30 -1.06 -3.02
N LEU A 138 -10.93 -2.22 -2.49
CA LEU A 138 -9.55 -2.71 -2.57
C LEU A 138 -9.34 -3.53 -3.85
N GLY A 139 -8.44 -3.06 -4.72
CA GLY A 139 -7.80 -3.91 -5.72
C GLY A 139 -6.50 -4.51 -5.17
N TYR A 140 -5.79 -5.29 -5.99
CA TYR A 140 -4.52 -5.91 -5.60
C TYR A 140 -3.49 -4.86 -5.11
N LYS A 141 -3.41 -3.73 -5.81
CA LYS A 141 -2.50 -2.64 -5.44
C LYS A 141 -2.85 -2.06 -4.07
N GLU A 142 -4.12 -1.73 -3.84
CA GLU A 142 -4.57 -1.15 -2.57
C GLU A 142 -4.46 -2.15 -1.40
N ALA A 143 -4.75 -3.43 -1.63
CA ALA A 143 -4.60 -4.47 -0.61
C ALA A 143 -3.13 -4.73 -0.27
N SER A 144 -2.23 -4.80 -1.27
CA SER A 144 -0.79 -4.86 -1.03
C SER A 144 -0.30 -3.63 -0.27
N HIS A 145 -0.79 -2.44 -0.64
CA HIS A 145 -0.43 -1.18 0.00
C HIS A 145 -0.82 -1.19 1.48
N PHE A 146 -2.04 -1.60 1.76
CA PHE A 146 -2.53 -1.71 3.13
C PHE A 146 -1.70 -2.70 3.95
N LEU A 147 -1.47 -3.92 3.44
CA LEU A 147 -0.66 -4.93 4.13
C LEU A 147 0.76 -4.45 4.41
N ARG A 148 1.40 -3.75 3.46
CA ARG A 148 2.71 -3.13 3.71
C ARG A 148 2.62 -2.12 4.85
N ASN A 149 1.64 -1.22 4.80
CA ASN A 149 1.52 -0.13 5.77
C ASN A 149 1.23 -0.59 7.19
N ILE A 150 0.75 -1.82 7.38
CA ILE A 150 0.62 -2.44 8.71
C ILE A 150 1.74 -3.43 9.05
N GLY A 151 2.77 -3.54 8.20
CA GLY A 151 3.93 -4.41 8.44
C GLY A 151 3.74 -5.88 8.11
N MET A 152 2.70 -6.25 7.38
CA MET A 152 2.35 -7.63 7.00
C MET A 152 2.54 -7.91 5.50
N GLY A 153 3.29 -7.06 4.79
CA GLY A 153 3.39 -7.05 3.33
C GLY A 153 4.80 -7.07 2.75
N ASP A 154 5.80 -7.57 3.49
CA ASP A 154 7.22 -7.48 3.10
C ASP A 154 7.54 -8.17 1.75
N ASP A 155 6.79 -9.21 1.38
CA ASP A 155 7.08 -10.06 0.21
C ASP A 155 6.12 -9.86 -0.98
N ILE A 156 5.27 -8.84 -0.92
CA ILE A 156 4.31 -8.50 -1.99
C ILE A 156 4.57 -7.11 -2.57
N ALA A 157 4.29 -6.94 -3.86
CA ALA A 157 4.48 -5.71 -4.58
C ALA A 157 3.25 -4.80 -4.50
N ILE A 158 3.50 -3.50 -4.50
CA ILE A 158 2.50 -2.44 -4.68
C ILE A 158 2.63 -1.92 -6.12
N LEU A 159 1.96 -2.54 -7.10
CA LEU A 159 2.13 -2.22 -8.52
C LEU A 159 1.27 -1.02 -8.94
N ASP A 160 1.68 0.18 -8.51
CA ASP A 160 1.08 1.42 -8.96
C ASP A 160 1.69 1.91 -10.29
N ARG A 161 1.17 3.03 -10.82
CA ARG A 161 1.65 3.58 -12.10
C ARG A 161 3.13 4.00 -12.07
N HIS A 162 3.65 4.44 -10.93
CA HIS A 162 5.02 4.90 -10.73
C HIS A 162 5.95 3.69 -10.66
N ILE A 163 5.57 2.66 -9.91
CA ILE A 163 6.28 1.38 -9.86
C ILE A 163 6.34 0.73 -11.24
N LEU A 164 5.21 0.64 -11.97
CA LEU A 164 5.19 0.06 -13.32
C LEU A 164 6.11 0.83 -14.30
N ARG A 165 6.16 2.17 -14.22
CA ARG A 165 7.08 2.99 -15.02
C ARG A 165 8.54 2.69 -14.70
N ASN A 166 8.88 2.53 -13.42
CA ASN A 166 10.24 2.18 -13.02
C ASN A 166 10.60 0.75 -13.45
N LEU A 167 9.70 -0.22 -13.28
CA LEU A 167 9.90 -1.59 -13.76
C LEU A 167 10.14 -1.62 -15.28
N MET A 168 9.40 -0.81 -16.06
CA MET A 168 9.64 -0.68 -17.50
C MET A 168 10.99 -0.01 -17.79
N ARG A 169 11.33 1.06 -17.08
CA ARG A 169 12.62 1.78 -17.20
C ARG A 169 13.82 0.87 -16.97
N TYR A 170 13.73 -0.06 -16.02
CA TYR A 170 14.78 -1.03 -15.70
C TYR A 170 14.64 -2.36 -16.46
N GLY A 171 13.77 -2.43 -17.48
CA GLY A 171 13.63 -3.62 -18.34
C GLY A 171 13.06 -4.85 -17.64
N VAL A 172 12.35 -4.69 -16.52
CA VAL A 172 11.66 -5.77 -15.82
C VAL A 172 10.37 -6.16 -16.53
N ILE A 173 9.72 -5.18 -17.17
CA ILE A 173 8.56 -5.37 -18.04
C ILE A 173 8.78 -4.62 -19.36
N ASP A 174 8.29 -5.19 -20.47
CA ASP A 174 8.46 -4.56 -21.79
C ASP A 174 7.51 -3.38 -22.02
N SER A 175 6.36 -3.39 -21.35
CA SER A 175 5.31 -2.38 -21.50
C SER A 175 4.42 -2.29 -20.26
N ILE A 176 3.85 -1.11 -20.04
CA ILE A 176 2.89 -0.87 -18.95
C ILE A 176 1.52 -1.44 -19.39
N PRO A 177 0.93 -2.39 -18.64
CA PRO A 177 -0.43 -2.86 -18.90
C PRO A 177 -1.45 -1.72 -18.92
N THR A 178 -2.40 -1.79 -19.85
CA THR A 178 -3.63 -0.99 -19.79
C THR A 178 -4.54 -1.43 -18.64
N TYR A 179 -4.54 -2.73 -18.32
CA TYR A 179 -5.29 -3.34 -17.24
C TYR A 179 -4.46 -4.40 -16.49
N LEU A 180 -4.60 -4.43 -15.17
CA LEU A 180 -3.96 -5.41 -14.29
C LEU A 180 -5.00 -6.42 -13.80
N SER A 181 -5.12 -7.55 -14.50
CA SER A 181 -5.83 -8.72 -13.96
C SER A 181 -5.02 -9.36 -12.83
N LYS A 182 -5.64 -10.19 -11.99
CA LYS A 182 -4.94 -11.00 -10.97
C LYS A 182 -3.70 -11.69 -11.55
N LYS A 183 -3.87 -12.45 -12.64
CA LYS A 183 -2.78 -13.19 -13.29
C LYS A 183 -1.63 -12.26 -13.70
N ARG A 184 -1.94 -11.10 -14.27
CA ARG A 184 -0.92 -10.14 -14.72
C ARG A 184 -0.25 -9.42 -13.55
N TYR A 185 -0.99 -9.14 -12.48
CA TYR A 185 -0.43 -8.57 -11.25
C TYR A 185 0.62 -9.50 -10.66
N ILE A 186 0.29 -10.78 -10.49
CA ILE A 186 1.21 -11.79 -9.94
C ILE A 186 2.43 -12.00 -10.85
N ASP A 187 2.25 -12.09 -12.19
CA ASP A 187 3.38 -12.20 -13.11
C ASP A 187 4.38 -11.03 -13.01
N ILE A 188 3.88 -9.80 -12.89
CA ILE A 188 4.73 -8.61 -12.74
C ILE A 188 5.39 -8.57 -11.35
N GLU A 189 4.66 -8.97 -10.31
CA GLU A 189 5.18 -9.11 -8.95
C GLU A 189 6.34 -10.11 -8.89
N ASP A 190 6.21 -11.27 -9.54
CA ASP A 190 7.26 -12.28 -9.61
C ASP A 190 8.51 -11.77 -10.35
N LYS A 191 8.31 -11.05 -11.45
CA LYS A 191 9.40 -10.37 -12.19
C LYS A 191 10.10 -9.32 -11.32
N MET A 192 9.33 -8.53 -10.58
CA MET A 192 9.88 -7.55 -9.62
C MET A 192 10.66 -8.24 -8.49
N ARG A 193 10.18 -9.39 -7.99
CA ARG A 193 10.88 -10.18 -6.98
C ARG A 193 12.22 -10.71 -7.50
N LEU A 194 12.27 -11.20 -8.74
CA LEU A 194 13.51 -11.62 -9.37
C LEU A 194 14.46 -10.43 -9.57
N PHE A 195 13.95 -9.30 -10.03
CA PHE A 195 14.74 -8.06 -10.18
C PHE A 195 15.35 -7.61 -8.85
N SER A 196 14.55 -7.57 -7.77
CA SER A 196 14.99 -7.28 -6.40
C SER A 196 16.18 -8.14 -5.98
N LYS A 197 16.08 -9.47 -6.17
CA LYS A 197 17.17 -10.42 -5.87
C LYS A 197 18.44 -10.10 -6.68
N ASN A 198 18.29 -9.84 -7.98
CA ASN A 198 19.43 -9.59 -8.88
C ASN A 198 20.17 -8.30 -8.53
N ILE A 199 19.46 -7.26 -8.08
CA ILE A 199 20.09 -5.97 -7.76
C ILE A 199 20.55 -5.87 -6.30
N GLY A 200 20.14 -6.79 -5.43
CA GLY A 200 20.51 -6.81 -4.01
C GLY A 200 19.75 -5.80 -3.15
N ILE A 201 18.57 -5.33 -3.59
CA ILE A 201 17.70 -4.42 -2.84
C ILE A 201 16.45 -5.20 -2.43
N PRO A 202 16.09 -5.26 -1.14
CA PRO A 202 14.89 -6.00 -0.70
C PRO A 202 13.61 -5.51 -1.39
N MET A 203 12.70 -6.43 -1.69
CA MET A 203 11.48 -6.13 -2.42
C MET A 203 10.60 -5.10 -1.70
N SER A 204 10.46 -5.23 -0.38
CA SER A 204 9.77 -4.29 0.51
C SER A 204 10.37 -2.88 0.54
N HIS A 205 11.60 -2.70 0.05
CA HIS A 205 12.25 -1.39 -0.01
C HIS A 205 12.02 -0.71 -1.36
N LEU A 206 11.71 -1.46 -2.42
CA LEU A 206 11.69 -0.94 -3.79
C LEU A 206 10.57 0.06 -4.02
N ASP A 207 9.40 -0.13 -3.41
CA ASP A 207 8.30 0.79 -3.62
C ASP A 207 8.58 2.16 -3.00
N LEU A 208 9.12 2.20 -1.77
CA LEU A 208 9.56 3.42 -1.12
C LEU A 208 10.75 4.07 -1.83
N LEU A 209 11.68 3.28 -2.35
CA LEU A 209 12.82 3.77 -3.12
C LEU A 209 12.36 4.47 -4.40
N PHE A 210 11.52 3.81 -5.19
CA PHE A 210 10.99 4.39 -6.43
C PHE A 210 10.13 5.63 -6.15
N TRP A 211 9.34 5.62 -5.08
CA TRP A 211 8.60 6.79 -4.66
C TRP A 211 9.52 7.95 -4.25
N TYR A 212 10.54 7.67 -3.44
CA TYR A 212 11.51 8.67 -2.99
C TYR A 212 12.27 9.31 -4.16
N ILE A 213 12.67 8.51 -5.14
CA ILE A 213 13.33 9.01 -6.36
C ILE A 213 12.45 10.01 -7.11
N GLU A 214 11.14 9.79 -7.14
CA GLU A 214 10.23 10.65 -7.88
C GLU A 214 9.76 11.88 -7.10
N THR A 215 9.60 11.78 -5.78
CA THR A 215 9.00 12.86 -4.98
C THR A 215 9.92 13.47 -3.92
N SER A 216 11.11 12.91 -3.72
CA SER A 216 12.03 13.26 -2.62
C SER A 216 11.41 13.14 -1.22
N GLU A 217 10.31 12.40 -1.11
CA GLU A 217 9.54 12.24 0.12
C GLU A 217 9.33 10.75 0.40
N LEU A 218 9.41 10.36 1.67
CA LEU A 218 8.96 9.05 2.14
C LEU A 218 7.66 9.28 2.88
N PHE A 219 6.54 8.94 2.26
CA PHE A 219 5.21 9.13 2.84
C PHE A 219 4.66 7.81 3.34
N LYS A 220 3.82 7.13 2.55
CA LYS A 220 3.23 5.85 2.92
C LYS A 220 2.58 5.22 1.72
#